data_AF-A0A250DG99-F1
#
_entry.id   AF-A0A250DG99-F1
#
_cell.length_a   1.000
_cell.length_b   1.000
_cell.length_c   1.000
_cell.angle_alpha   90.00
_cell.angle_beta   90.00
_cell.angle_gamma   90.00
#
_symmetry.space_group_name_H-M   'P 1'
#
loop_
_entity.id
_entity.type
_entity.pdbx_description
1 polymer ?
#
loop_
_entity_poly.entity_id
_entity_poly.type
_entity_poly.pdbx_seq_one_letter_code
_entity_poly.pdbx_strand_id
1 'polypeptide(L)'
;MAIATWLAGHGAPTLGATGIPVIDVIDLLLRRAVADEQLRETVDSNVQWLFYSPVLRPVVMDCIYRLAELKAPVATLFDAIFDQIKENESDFAKLLTTWLLSPLASNQAIRSVLVQCDVGTAPVVLDTTQFMAASQNQQIVACRRLQILGTGGSALCKFIGIFAETPAMQPIGLAYARQMLPAVMEEFPGATEDFLRTRTGPDQKQMPYATLYRAALARALHWRRILKRLPKRDELKPTDDEIHVLRMRQQRRTQEIVRSARERSIFRDISTNLHLAQGKRFASHDYRGSSGVSEMAELSHSIELPSSELSDPARASMNRSRTLGATR
;
A
#
# COMPACT_ATOMS: atom_id res chain seq x y z
N MET A 1 -6.54 30.58 0.29
CA MET A 1 -7.71 30.52 1.20
C MET A 1 -8.99 31.01 0.54
N ALA A 2 -9.11 32.26 0.04
CA ALA A 2 -10.38 32.79 -0.46
C ALA A 2 -11.10 31.95 -1.54
N ILE A 3 -10.36 31.31 -2.46
CA ILE A 3 -10.95 30.56 -3.59
C ILE A 3 -11.62 29.25 -3.14
N ALA A 4 -10.99 28.47 -2.25
CA ALA A 4 -11.52 27.18 -1.83
C ALA A 4 -12.75 27.34 -0.92
N THR A 5 -12.72 28.31 0.00
CA THR A 5 -13.87 28.66 0.84
C THR A 5 -15.02 29.23 -0.01
N TRP A 6 -14.71 30.01 -1.04
CA TRP A 6 -15.71 30.50 -2.00
C TRP A 6 -16.33 29.36 -2.82
N LEU A 7 -15.52 28.42 -3.31
CA LEU A 7 -15.97 27.26 -4.09
C LEU A 7 -16.86 26.33 -3.27
N ALA A 8 -16.49 26.05 -2.01
CA ALA A 8 -17.30 25.26 -1.09
C ALA A 8 -18.66 25.91 -0.79
N GLY A 9 -18.71 27.24 -0.71
CA GLY A 9 -19.95 27.99 -0.44
C GLY A 9 -20.90 28.17 -1.63
N HIS A 10 -20.38 28.15 -2.87
CA HIS A 10 -21.20 28.42 -4.07
C HIS A 10 -21.61 27.17 -4.84
N GLY A 11 -20.90 26.04 -4.66
CA GLY A 11 -21.25 24.74 -5.27
C GLY A 11 -21.31 24.73 -6.81
N ALA A 12 -20.88 25.81 -7.47
CA ALA A 12 -20.97 25.98 -8.92
C ALA A 12 -19.71 25.42 -9.61
N PRO A 13 -19.84 24.79 -10.79
CA PRO A 13 -18.72 24.26 -11.56
C PRO A 13 -17.87 25.34 -12.26
N THR A 14 -18.20 26.62 -12.09
CA THR A 14 -17.50 27.77 -12.68
C THR A 14 -17.17 28.83 -11.63
N LEU A 15 -16.04 29.53 -11.82
CA LEU A 15 -15.58 30.62 -10.97
C LEU A 15 -16.12 31.97 -11.45
N GLY A 16 -16.90 32.62 -10.59
CA GLY A 16 -17.38 34.00 -10.73
C GLY A 16 -18.12 34.33 -12.03
N ALA A 17 -18.21 35.62 -12.35
CA ALA A 17 -18.75 36.12 -13.62
C ALA A 17 -17.85 35.80 -14.83
N THR A 18 -16.62 35.35 -14.58
CA THR A 18 -15.62 35.00 -15.60
C THR A 18 -15.89 33.66 -16.30
N GLY A 19 -16.74 32.79 -15.72
CA GLY A 19 -17.12 31.52 -16.34
C GLY A 19 -16.00 30.48 -16.44
N ILE A 20 -14.88 30.68 -15.74
CA ILE A 20 -13.72 29.77 -15.79
C ILE A 20 -14.11 28.43 -15.15
N PRO A 21 -13.92 27.28 -15.81
CA PRO A 21 -14.21 25.99 -15.23
C PRO A 21 -13.38 25.71 -13.97
N VAL A 22 -14.04 25.26 -12.91
CA VAL A 22 -13.38 24.93 -11.63
C VAL A 22 -12.35 23.82 -11.81
N ILE A 23 -12.61 22.88 -12.72
CA ILE A 23 -11.69 21.78 -13.06
C ILE A 23 -10.32 22.28 -13.50
N ASP A 24 -10.27 23.32 -14.35
CA ASP A 24 -9.02 23.84 -14.90
C ASP A 24 -8.19 24.53 -13.82
N VAL A 25 -8.87 25.20 -12.88
CA VAL A 25 -8.22 25.87 -11.76
C VAL A 25 -7.67 24.85 -10.76
N ILE A 26 -8.43 23.81 -10.43
CA ILE A 26 -7.97 22.75 -9.51
C ILE A 26 -6.79 21.99 -10.14
N ASP A 27 -6.88 21.58 -11.41
CA ASP A 27 -5.80 20.87 -12.11
C ASP A 27 -4.51 21.72 -12.16
N LEU A 28 -4.63 23.01 -12.49
CA LEU A 28 -3.47 23.92 -12.50
C LEU A 28 -2.84 24.07 -11.11
N LEU A 29 -3.65 24.22 -10.07
CA LEU A 29 -3.17 24.36 -8.69
C LEU A 29 -2.46 23.11 -8.22
N LEU A 30 -3.04 21.92 -8.43
CA LEU A 30 -2.43 20.65 -8.06
C LEU A 30 -1.10 20.43 -8.80
N ARG A 31 -1.06 20.71 -10.11
CA ARG A 31 0.18 20.60 -10.91
C ARG A 31 1.28 21.53 -10.42
N ARG A 32 0.95 22.78 -10.05
CA ARG A 32 1.93 23.72 -9.46
C ARG A 32 2.39 23.29 -8.08
N ALA A 33 1.47 22.79 -7.24
CA ALA A 33 1.75 22.31 -5.90
C ALA A 33 2.71 21.12 -5.85
N VAL A 34 2.84 20.35 -6.94
CA VAL A 34 3.86 19.30 -7.02
C VAL A 34 5.27 19.89 -6.94
N ALA A 35 5.52 21.02 -7.61
CA ALA A 35 6.84 21.66 -7.66
C ALA A 35 7.09 22.62 -6.48
N ASP A 36 6.05 23.19 -5.89
CA ASP A 36 6.14 24.20 -4.83
C ASP A 36 5.64 23.64 -3.49
N GLU A 37 6.56 23.39 -2.56
CA GLU A 37 6.28 22.84 -1.23
C GLU A 37 5.47 23.81 -0.35
N GLN A 38 5.69 25.12 -0.45
CA GLN A 38 4.96 26.11 0.35
C GLN A 38 3.49 26.19 -0.05
N LEU A 39 3.23 26.07 -1.36
CA LEU A 39 1.89 26.06 -1.91
C LEU A 39 1.17 24.72 -1.69
N ARG A 40 1.93 23.63 -1.54
CA ARG A 40 1.41 22.26 -1.46
C ARG A 40 0.46 22.03 -0.31
N GLU A 41 0.87 22.32 0.92
CA GLU A 41 0.04 22.12 2.12
C GLU A 41 -1.27 22.90 2.01
N THR A 42 -1.19 24.15 1.53
CA THR A 42 -2.37 24.99 1.32
C THR A 42 -3.30 24.41 0.25
N VAL A 43 -2.77 23.90 -0.87
CA VAL A 43 -3.60 23.30 -1.93
C VAL A 43 -4.20 21.99 -1.47
N ASP A 44 -3.42 21.14 -0.78
CA ASP A 44 -3.85 19.83 -0.29
C ASP A 44 -5.07 19.97 0.62
N SER A 45 -4.96 20.77 1.69
CA SER A 45 -6.09 20.99 2.61
C SER A 45 -7.28 21.63 1.90
N ASN A 46 -7.06 22.61 1.02
CA ASN A 46 -8.16 23.31 0.35
C ASN A 46 -8.93 22.42 -0.63
N VAL A 47 -8.24 21.56 -1.38
CA VAL A 47 -8.88 20.62 -2.31
C VAL A 47 -9.53 19.48 -1.54
N GLN A 48 -8.96 19.04 -0.41
CA GLN A 48 -9.60 18.10 0.50
C GLN A 48 -10.99 18.59 0.92
N TRP A 49 -11.13 19.87 1.30
CA TRP A 49 -12.44 20.45 1.68
C TRP A 49 -13.50 20.35 0.57
N LEU A 50 -13.11 20.30 -0.70
CA LEU A 50 -14.05 20.21 -1.82
C LEU A 50 -14.71 18.83 -1.92
N PHE A 51 -14.14 17.78 -1.32
CA PHE A 51 -14.75 16.45 -1.26
C PHE A 51 -16.03 16.39 -0.44
N TYR A 52 -16.23 17.33 0.49
CA TYR A 52 -17.46 17.44 1.27
C TYR A 52 -18.62 18.01 0.45
N SER A 53 -18.36 18.63 -0.70
CA SER A 53 -19.39 19.07 -1.64
C SER A 53 -19.73 17.95 -2.62
N PRO A 54 -20.97 17.42 -2.62
CA PRO A 54 -21.36 16.33 -3.53
C PRO A 54 -21.31 16.74 -5.01
N VAL A 55 -21.45 18.04 -5.29
CA VAL A 55 -21.40 18.58 -6.67
C VAL A 55 -19.96 18.67 -7.17
N LEU A 56 -19.02 19.04 -6.29
CA LEU A 56 -17.62 19.24 -6.67
C LEU A 56 -16.78 17.96 -6.55
N ARG A 57 -17.20 16.99 -5.74
CA ARG A 57 -16.48 15.72 -5.56
C ARG A 57 -16.15 15.02 -6.88
N PRO A 58 -17.06 14.86 -7.86
CA PRO A 58 -16.73 14.26 -9.16
C PRO A 58 -15.67 15.07 -9.92
N VAL A 59 -15.76 16.39 -9.89
CA VAL A 59 -14.80 17.30 -10.56
C VAL A 59 -13.41 17.18 -9.95
N VAL A 60 -13.32 17.08 -8.62
CA VAL A 60 -12.07 16.89 -7.89
C VAL A 60 -11.47 15.51 -8.21
N MET A 61 -12.29 14.46 -8.23
CA MET A 61 -11.85 13.11 -8.61
C MET A 61 -11.28 13.08 -10.04
N ASP A 62 -11.92 13.78 -10.98
CA ASP A 62 -11.41 13.91 -12.36
C ASP A 62 -10.03 14.59 -12.43
N CYS A 63 -9.79 15.61 -11.60
CA CYS A 63 -8.47 16.24 -11.50
C CYS A 63 -7.44 15.27 -10.92
N ILE A 64 -7.82 14.51 -9.89
CA ILE A 64 -6.93 13.54 -9.24
C ILE A 64 -6.58 12.41 -10.21
N TYR A 65 -7.51 11.97 -11.07
CA TYR A 65 -7.17 10.99 -12.11
C TYR A 65 -6.04 11.46 -13.03
N ARG A 66 -5.97 12.75 -13.34
CA ARG A 66 -4.92 13.35 -14.18
C ARG A 66 -3.56 13.45 -13.47
N LEU A 67 -3.53 13.46 -12.13
CA LEU A 67 -2.27 13.45 -11.37
C LEU A 67 -1.43 12.20 -11.62
N ALA A 68 -2.03 11.11 -12.09
CA ALA A 68 -1.32 9.90 -12.48
C ALA A 68 -0.21 10.19 -13.51
N GLU A 69 -0.40 11.16 -14.40
CA GLU A 69 0.54 11.49 -15.48
C GLU A 69 1.83 12.13 -14.95
N LEU A 70 1.80 12.67 -13.73
CA LEU A 70 2.94 13.34 -13.13
C LEU A 70 3.97 12.31 -12.66
N LYS A 71 5.24 12.56 -12.98
CA LYS A 71 6.37 11.76 -12.49
C LYS A 71 6.75 12.18 -11.06
N ALA A 72 5.80 12.02 -10.15
CA ALA A 72 5.95 12.36 -8.75
C ALA A 72 5.16 11.37 -7.88
N PRO A 73 5.56 11.17 -6.60
CA PRO A 73 4.84 10.31 -5.67
C PRO A 73 3.62 11.07 -5.08
N VAL A 74 2.65 11.36 -5.94
CA VAL A 74 1.52 12.27 -5.65
C VAL A 74 0.73 11.92 -4.39
N ALA A 75 0.56 10.63 -4.06
CA ALA A 75 -0.17 10.23 -2.86
C ALA A 75 0.58 10.51 -1.55
N THR A 76 1.90 10.74 -1.61
CA THR A 76 2.73 11.19 -0.48
C THR A 76 2.91 12.70 -0.44
N LEU A 77 2.59 13.38 -1.53
CA LEU A 77 2.67 14.83 -1.63
C LEU A 77 1.35 15.48 -1.17
N PHE A 78 0.24 14.79 -1.33
CA PHE A 78 -1.10 15.27 -1.05
C PHE A 78 -1.81 14.35 -0.04
N ASP A 79 -1.22 14.20 1.15
CA ASP A 79 -1.71 13.27 2.17
C ASP A 79 -3.17 13.56 2.55
N ALA A 80 -3.57 14.83 2.67
CA ALA A 80 -4.92 15.20 3.09
C ALA A 80 -5.99 14.82 2.06
N ILE A 81 -5.71 15.04 0.77
CA ILE A 81 -6.58 14.60 -0.33
C ILE A 81 -6.70 13.07 -0.33
N PHE A 82 -5.58 12.34 -0.27
CA PHE A 82 -5.60 10.88 -0.35
C PHE A 82 -6.20 10.23 0.91
N ASP A 83 -6.08 10.88 2.06
CA ASP A 83 -6.78 10.51 3.28
C ASP A 83 -8.29 10.60 3.13
N GLN A 84 -8.78 11.61 2.42
CA GLN A 84 -10.21 11.72 2.15
C GLN A 84 -10.71 10.69 1.12
N ILE A 85 -9.87 10.29 0.16
CA ILE A 85 -10.22 9.27 -0.84
C ILE A 85 -10.25 7.88 -0.20
N LYS A 86 -9.27 7.53 0.63
CA LYS A 86 -9.19 6.18 1.25
C LYS A 86 -10.33 5.91 2.23
N GLU A 87 -10.94 6.95 2.81
CA GLU A 87 -12.17 6.83 3.61
C GLU A 87 -13.37 6.33 2.80
N ASN A 88 -13.41 6.61 1.48
CA ASN A 88 -14.43 6.09 0.58
C ASN A 88 -13.84 4.98 -0.30
N GLU A 89 -14.09 3.74 0.12
CA GLU A 89 -13.58 2.53 -0.56
C GLU A 89 -13.92 2.49 -2.05
N SER A 90 -15.09 2.98 -2.48
CA SER A 90 -15.49 2.99 -3.88
C SER A 90 -14.66 3.97 -4.72
N ASP A 91 -14.41 5.17 -4.20
CA ASP A 91 -13.59 6.16 -4.89
C ASP A 91 -12.13 5.70 -4.97
N PHE A 92 -11.62 5.12 -3.88
CA PHE A 92 -10.27 4.56 -3.85
C PHE A 92 -10.12 3.38 -4.83
N ALA A 93 -11.09 2.47 -4.87
CA ALA A 93 -11.10 1.34 -5.80
C ALA A 93 -11.09 1.80 -7.27
N LYS A 94 -11.91 2.81 -7.61
CA LYS A 94 -11.93 3.41 -8.95
C LYS A 94 -10.62 4.11 -9.29
N LEU A 95 -10.06 4.88 -8.36
CA LEU A 95 -8.77 5.56 -8.54
C LEU A 95 -7.64 4.58 -8.82
N LEU A 96 -7.47 3.60 -7.94
CA LEU A 96 -6.42 2.61 -8.08
C LEU A 96 -6.57 1.82 -9.37
N THR A 97 -7.77 1.32 -9.69
CA THR A 97 -8.03 0.59 -10.93
C THR A 97 -7.75 1.46 -12.17
N THR A 98 -8.23 2.70 -12.19
CA THR A 98 -8.01 3.64 -13.31
C THR A 98 -6.52 3.86 -13.55
N TRP A 99 -5.74 4.11 -12.50
CA TRP A 99 -4.31 4.36 -12.61
C TRP A 99 -3.55 3.10 -13.06
N LEU A 100 -3.90 1.93 -12.53
CA LEU A 100 -3.25 0.67 -12.92
C LEU A 100 -3.46 0.35 -14.40
N LEU A 101 -4.65 0.62 -14.93
CA LEU A 101 -5.02 0.36 -16.33
C LEU A 101 -4.53 1.44 -17.31
N SER A 102 -4.31 2.67 -16.83
CA SER A 102 -3.98 3.81 -17.69
C SER A 102 -2.54 3.72 -18.23
N PRO A 103 -2.33 3.77 -19.56
CA PRO A 103 -0.98 3.77 -20.13
C PRO A 103 -0.20 5.05 -19.80
N LEU A 104 -0.89 6.15 -19.49
CA LEU A 104 -0.29 7.44 -19.17
C LEU A 104 0.14 7.57 -17.71
N ALA A 105 -0.37 6.70 -16.83
CA ALA A 105 -0.05 6.73 -15.41
C ALA A 105 1.43 6.40 -15.18
N SER A 106 2.09 7.26 -14.41
CA SER A 106 3.47 7.12 -14.02
C SER A 106 3.61 6.05 -12.94
N ASN A 107 4.69 5.27 -13.02
CA ASN A 107 4.98 4.25 -12.02
C ASN A 107 5.19 4.85 -10.62
N GLN A 108 5.64 6.11 -10.52
CA GLN A 108 5.83 6.79 -9.23
C GLN A 108 4.50 7.14 -8.57
N ALA A 109 3.53 7.63 -9.35
CA ALA A 109 2.18 7.91 -8.85
C ALA A 109 1.51 6.63 -8.36
N ILE A 110 1.51 5.57 -9.19
CA ILE A 110 0.95 4.26 -8.82
C ILE A 110 1.62 3.71 -7.55
N ARG A 111 2.95 3.74 -7.50
CA ARG A 111 3.70 3.26 -6.33
C ARG A 111 3.32 4.02 -5.06
N SER A 112 3.16 5.34 -5.14
CA SER A 112 2.79 6.14 -3.96
C SER A 112 1.45 5.72 -3.35
N VAL A 113 0.48 5.31 -4.16
CA VAL A 113 -0.81 4.77 -3.69
C VAL A 113 -0.65 3.37 -3.13
N LEU A 114 0.08 2.49 -3.83
CA LEU A 114 0.29 1.11 -3.38
C LEU A 114 1.03 1.03 -2.04
N VAL A 115 1.96 1.95 -1.76
CA VAL A 115 2.63 2.03 -0.45
C VAL A 115 1.63 2.24 0.69
N GLN A 116 0.55 3.00 0.47
CA GLN A 116 -0.49 3.17 1.48
C GLN A 116 -1.27 1.87 1.75
N CYS A 117 -1.49 1.06 0.71
CA CYS A 117 -2.06 -0.29 0.87
C CYS A 117 -1.08 -1.22 1.62
N ASP A 118 0.21 -1.14 1.32
CA ASP A 118 1.26 -1.97 1.93
C ASP A 118 1.42 -1.69 3.42
N VAL A 119 1.35 -0.42 3.83
CA VAL A 119 1.41 0.02 5.24
C VAL A 119 0.08 -0.23 5.96
N GLY A 120 -1.00 -0.52 5.23
CA GLY A 120 -2.33 -0.79 5.77
C GLY A 120 -3.11 0.48 6.15
N THR A 121 -2.69 1.65 5.65
CA THR A 121 -3.41 2.91 5.84
C THR A 121 -4.54 3.09 4.83
N ALA A 122 -4.49 2.38 3.70
CA ALA A 122 -5.52 2.36 2.67
C ALA A 122 -6.05 0.93 2.45
N PRO A 123 -7.33 0.78 2.01
CA PRO A 123 -7.89 -0.52 1.73
C PRO A 123 -7.22 -1.18 0.50
N VAL A 124 -7.16 -2.51 0.51
CA VAL A 124 -6.72 -3.29 -0.66
C VAL A 124 -7.97 -3.67 -1.45
N VAL A 125 -8.28 -2.90 -2.49
CA VAL A 125 -9.53 -3.00 -3.27
C VAL A 125 -9.30 -2.67 -4.74
N LEU A 126 -10.18 -3.16 -5.61
CA LEU A 126 -10.19 -2.85 -7.04
C LEU A 126 -11.63 -2.72 -7.54
N ASP A 127 -11.89 -1.74 -8.41
CA ASP A 127 -13.13 -1.73 -9.19
C ASP A 127 -13.11 -2.88 -10.21
N THR A 128 -13.79 -3.97 -9.88
CA THR A 128 -13.82 -5.17 -10.71
C THR A 128 -14.57 -4.97 -12.01
N THR A 129 -15.55 -4.08 -12.04
CA THR A 129 -16.32 -3.81 -13.27
C THR A 129 -15.46 -3.08 -14.29
N GLN A 130 -14.74 -2.05 -13.85
CA GLN A 130 -13.81 -1.30 -14.69
C GLN A 130 -12.63 -2.18 -15.14
N PHE A 131 -12.09 -3.01 -14.25
CA PHE A 131 -10.99 -3.92 -14.59
C PHE A 131 -11.39 -4.92 -15.68
N MET A 132 -12.57 -5.54 -15.55
CA MET A 132 -13.05 -6.54 -16.50
C MET A 132 -13.48 -5.94 -17.84
N ALA A 133 -13.93 -4.67 -17.86
CA ALA A 133 -14.27 -3.94 -19.08
C ALA A 133 -13.03 -3.51 -19.89
N ALA A 134 -11.84 -3.46 -19.27
CA ALA A 134 -10.60 -3.08 -19.94
C ALA A 134 -10.10 -4.15 -20.91
N SER A 135 -9.26 -3.74 -21.86
CA SER A 135 -8.63 -4.70 -22.78
C SER A 135 -7.71 -5.68 -22.04
N GLN A 136 -7.55 -6.89 -22.58
CA GLN A 136 -6.67 -7.90 -21.99
C GLN A 136 -5.23 -7.39 -21.79
N ASN A 137 -4.73 -6.59 -22.73
CA ASN A 137 -3.40 -5.97 -22.59
C ASN A 137 -3.32 -5.03 -21.39
N GLN A 138 -4.33 -4.18 -21.18
CA GLN A 138 -4.39 -3.28 -20.02
C GLN A 138 -4.48 -4.06 -18.71
N GLN A 139 -5.26 -5.13 -18.66
CA GLN A 139 -5.37 -6.00 -17.49
C GLN A 139 -4.02 -6.65 -17.15
N ILE A 140 -3.30 -7.19 -18.14
CA ILE A 140 -1.97 -7.77 -17.95
C ILE A 140 -0.98 -6.72 -17.43
N VAL A 141 -0.99 -5.52 -18.02
CA VAL A 141 -0.14 -4.40 -17.58
C VAL A 141 -0.46 -4.00 -16.14
N ALA A 142 -1.73 -3.92 -15.78
CA ALA A 142 -2.17 -3.63 -14.41
C ALA A 142 -1.68 -4.70 -13.41
N CYS A 143 -1.84 -6.00 -13.73
CA CYS A 143 -1.32 -7.08 -12.88
C CYS A 143 0.20 -7.01 -12.72
N ARG A 144 0.95 -6.76 -13.80
CA ARG A 144 2.41 -6.57 -13.74
C ARG A 144 2.80 -5.37 -12.88
N ARG A 145 2.11 -4.23 -13.06
CA ARG A 145 2.34 -3.02 -12.25
C ARG A 145 2.10 -3.28 -10.77
N LEU A 146 1.01 -3.98 -10.41
CA LEU A 146 0.77 -4.41 -9.04
C LEU A 146 1.94 -5.21 -8.49
N GLN A 147 2.39 -6.25 -9.20
CA GLN A 147 3.48 -7.11 -8.74
C GLN A 147 4.82 -6.38 -8.57
N ILE A 148 5.14 -5.45 -9.46
CA ILE A 148 6.46 -4.81 -9.52
C ILE A 148 6.54 -3.58 -8.61
N LEU A 149 5.44 -2.83 -8.51
CA LEU A 149 5.38 -1.59 -7.75
C LEU A 149 4.89 -1.80 -6.32
N GLY A 150 4.17 -2.89 -6.05
CA GLY A 150 3.80 -3.30 -4.69
C GLY A 150 5.02 -3.77 -3.92
N THR A 151 5.18 -3.26 -2.71
CA THR A 151 6.32 -3.54 -1.83
C THR A 151 5.94 -4.39 -0.61
N GLY A 152 4.64 -4.53 -0.33
CA GLY A 152 4.12 -5.31 0.77
C GLY A 152 3.56 -6.67 0.33
N GLY A 153 4.19 -7.75 0.76
CA GLY A 153 3.70 -9.11 0.48
C GLY A 153 2.25 -9.35 0.93
N SER A 154 1.85 -8.81 2.08
CA SER A 154 0.48 -8.96 2.61
C SER A 154 -0.57 -8.29 1.73
N ALA A 155 -0.29 -7.09 1.20
CA ALA A 155 -1.18 -6.38 0.28
C ALA A 155 -1.26 -7.10 -1.07
N LEU A 156 -0.12 -7.54 -1.63
CA LEU A 156 -0.09 -8.33 -2.86
C LEU A 156 -0.90 -9.63 -2.74
N CYS A 157 -0.79 -10.34 -1.62
CA CYS A 157 -1.61 -11.52 -1.35
C CYS A 157 -3.10 -11.19 -1.27
N LYS A 158 -3.49 -10.07 -0.66
CA LYS A 158 -4.89 -9.60 -0.65
C LYS A 158 -5.41 -9.29 -2.06
N PHE A 159 -4.60 -8.63 -2.92
CA PHE A 159 -4.94 -8.43 -4.33
C PHE A 159 -5.12 -9.76 -5.08
N ILE A 160 -4.24 -10.74 -4.85
CA ILE A 160 -4.40 -12.10 -5.40
C ILE A 160 -5.73 -12.72 -4.94
N GLY A 161 -6.09 -12.51 -3.67
CA GLY A 161 -7.40 -12.88 -3.12
C GLY A 161 -8.55 -12.27 -3.93
N ILE A 162 -8.53 -10.97 -4.19
CA ILE A 162 -9.56 -10.28 -5.00
C ILE A 162 -9.68 -10.94 -6.38
N PHE A 163 -8.57 -11.17 -7.08
CA PHE A 163 -8.59 -11.81 -8.39
C PHE A 163 -9.13 -13.25 -8.36
N ALA A 164 -8.76 -14.04 -7.36
CA ALA A 164 -9.14 -15.46 -7.29
C ALA A 164 -10.55 -15.69 -6.75
N GLU A 165 -11.04 -14.80 -5.89
CA GLU A 165 -12.23 -15.04 -5.07
C GLU A 165 -13.44 -14.26 -5.55
N THR A 166 -13.25 -13.11 -6.21
CA THR A 166 -14.38 -12.31 -6.67
C THR A 166 -15.08 -13.00 -7.85
N PRO A 167 -16.38 -13.36 -7.74
CA PRO A 167 -17.10 -14.10 -8.78
C PRO A 167 -17.18 -13.34 -10.10
N ALA A 168 -17.34 -12.01 -10.04
CA ALA A 168 -17.44 -11.14 -11.22
C ALA A 168 -16.18 -11.15 -12.11
N MET A 169 -15.03 -11.58 -11.56
CA MET A 169 -13.77 -11.66 -12.31
C MET A 169 -13.53 -13.05 -12.90
N GLN A 170 -14.34 -14.05 -12.54
CA GLN A 170 -14.09 -15.43 -12.98
C GLN A 170 -14.51 -15.66 -14.43
N PRO A 171 -13.78 -16.50 -15.18
CA PRO A 171 -12.60 -17.29 -14.77
C PRO A 171 -11.26 -16.56 -14.93
N ILE A 172 -11.26 -15.35 -15.49
CA ILE A 172 -10.05 -14.61 -15.88
C ILE A 172 -9.22 -14.22 -14.65
N GLY A 173 -9.88 -13.77 -13.58
CA GLY A 173 -9.23 -13.42 -12.31
C GLY A 173 -8.44 -14.57 -11.71
N LEU A 174 -8.98 -15.80 -11.72
CA LEU A 174 -8.23 -16.98 -11.26
C LEU A 174 -6.98 -17.26 -12.12
N ALA A 175 -7.04 -16.98 -13.42
CA ALA A 175 -5.87 -17.10 -14.30
C ALA A 175 -4.78 -16.10 -13.92
N TYR A 176 -5.13 -14.84 -13.65
CA TYR A 176 -4.17 -13.83 -13.16
C TYR A 176 -3.62 -14.19 -11.78
N ALA A 177 -4.46 -14.61 -10.84
CA ALA A 177 -4.02 -15.09 -9.53
C ALA A 177 -3.01 -16.25 -9.64
N ARG A 178 -3.26 -17.19 -10.55
CA ARG A 178 -2.34 -18.32 -10.83
C ARG A 178 -1.00 -17.86 -11.38
N GLN A 179 -0.97 -16.80 -12.19
CA GLN A 179 0.28 -16.23 -12.71
C GLN A 179 1.02 -15.41 -11.62
N MET A 180 0.27 -14.71 -10.76
CA MET A 180 0.87 -13.81 -9.78
C MET A 180 1.44 -14.52 -8.57
N LEU A 181 0.72 -15.54 -8.07
CA LEU A 181 1.03 -16.21 -6.81
C LEU A 181 2.44 -16.83 -6.75
N PRO A 182 2.97 -17.49 -7.80
CA PRO A 182 4.33 -18.01 -7.76
C PRO A 182 5.40 -16.92 -7.59
N ALA A 183 5.24 -15.78 -8.26
CA ALA A 183 6.19 -14.67 -8.16
C ALA A 183 6.13 -14.01 -6.76
N VAL A 184 4.92 -13.81 -6.22
CA VAL A 184 4.76 -13.26 -4.86
C VAL A 184 5.29 -14.24 -3.80
N MET A 185 5.14 -15.55 -4.01
CA MET A 185 5.71 -16.56 -3.10
C MET A 185 7.24 -16.58 -3.12
N GLU A 186 7.86 -16.30 -4.26
CA GLU A 186 9.32 -16.20 -4.38
C GLU A 186 9.85 -14.93 -3.70
N GLU A 187 9.15 -13.80 -3.87
CA GLU A 187 9.55 -12.52 -3.27
C GLU A 187 9.21 -12.44 -1.77
N PHE A 188 8.01 -12.85 -1.36
CA PHE A 188 7.47 -12.72 -0.01
C PHE A 188 6.95 -14.07 0.53
N PRO A 189 7.85 -15.05 0.78
CA PRO A 189 7.46 -16.39 1.18
C PRO A 189 6.71 -16.42 2.52
N GLY A 190 7.07 -15.59 3.50
CA GLY A 190 6.43 -15.55 4.81
C GLY A 190 4.98 -15.07 4.73
N ALA A 191 4.77 -13.88 4.15
CA ALA A 191 3.44 -13.30 3.96
C ALA A 191 2.53 -14.20 3.12
N THR A 192 3.09 -14.86 2.10
CA THR A 192 2.35 -15.81 1.26
C THR A 192 1.96 -17.07 2.03
N GLU A 193 2.84 -17.62 2.86
CA GLU A 193 2.53 -18.79 3.69
C GLU A 193 1.39 -18.48 4.67
N ASP A 194 1.45 -17.33 5.35
CA ASP A 194 0.42 -16.89 6.29
C ASP A 194 -0.93 -16.68 5.60
N PHE A 195 -0.93 -15.99 4.45
CA PHE A 195 -2.12 -15.81 3.63
C PHE A 195 -2.73 -17.16 3.22
N LEU A 196 -1.94 -18.08 2.67
CA LEU A 196 -2.43 -19.38 2.22
C LEU A 196 -2.92 -20.26 3.39
N ARG A 197 -2.27 -20.21 4.55
CA ARG A 197 -2.73 -20.95 5.75
C ARG A 197 -4.13 -20.52 6.17
N THR A 198 -4.42 -19.22 6.17
CA THR A 198 -5.76 -18.72 6.51
C THR A 198 -6.84 -19.13 5.50
N ARG A 199 -6.47 -19.38 4.24
CA ARG A 199 -7.39 -19.69 3.12
C ARG A 199 -7.41 -21.16 2.68
N THR A 200 -6.70 -22.05 3.36
CA THR A 200 -6.67 -23.49 3.03
C THR A 200 -7.33 -24.38 4.07
N GLY A 201 -8.08 -23.77 4.99
CA GLY A 201 -8.87 -24.47 6.02
C GLY A 201 -9.92 -25.43 5.45
N PRO A 202 -10.50 -26.30 6.31
CA PRO A 202 -11.46 -27.33 5.90
C PRO A 202 -12.73 -26.74 5.25
N ASP A 203 -13.14 -25.54 5.65
CA ASP A 203 -14.39 -24.91 5.19
C ASP A 203 -14.29 -24.38 3.75
N GLN A 204 -13.09 -24.04 3.28
CA GLN A 204 -12.88 -23.53 1.93
C GLN A 204 -12.67 -24.66 0.92
N LYS A 205 -13.09 -25.89 1.25
CA LYS A 205 -12.64 -27.07 0.50
C LYS A 205 -13.14 -27.14 -0.95
N GLN A 206 -14.36 -26.68 -1.15
CA GLN A 206 -15.15 -26.81 -2.37
C GLN A 206 -15.03 -25.58 -3.30
N MET A 207 -14.33 -24.54 -2.87
CA MET A 207 -14.21 -23.29 -3.63
C MET A 207 -13.32 -23.46 -4.88
N PRO A 208 -13.59 -22.75 -5.99
CA PRO A 208 -12.86 -22.91 -7.25
C PRO A 208 -11.37 -22.57 -7.13
N TYR A 209 -11.02 -21.60 -6.29
CA TYR A 209 -9.65 -21.18 -6.01
C TYR A 209 -8.90 -22.10 -5.03
N ALA A 210 -9.60 -23.00 -4.34
CA ALA A 210 -9.00 -23.80 -3.27
C ALA A 210 -7.91 -24.75 -3.77
N THR A 211 -8.05 -25.25 -5.01
CA THR A 211 -7.05 -26.10 -5.66
C THR A 211 -5.74 -25.33 -5.88
N LEU A 212 -5.82 -24.09 -6.34
CA LEU A 212 -4.68 -23.20 -6.54
C LEU A 212 -3.95 -22.93 -5.22
N TYR A 213 -4.70 -22.53 -4.18
CA TYR A 213 -4.11 -22.21 -2.88
C TYR A 213 -3.46 -23.41 -2.20
N ARG A 214 -4.08 -24.60 -2.27
CA ARG A 214 -3.48 -25.82 -1.73
C ARG A 214 -2.22 -26.23 -2.50
N ALA A 215 -2.23 -26.14 -3.82
CA ALA A 215 -1.06 -26.46 -4.63
C ALA A 215 0.11 -25.53 -4.30
N ALA A 216 -0.16 -24.22 -4.17
CA ALA A 216 0.84 -23.24 -3.77
C ALA A 216 1.37 -23.50 -2.36
N LEU A 217 0.49 -23.76 -1.39
CA LEU A 217 0.89 -24.06 -0.01
C LEU A 217 1.70 -25.35 0.07
N ALA A 218 1.29 -26.40 -0.65
CA ALA A 218 2.04 -27.65 -0.72
C ALA A 218 3.44 -27.45 -1.28
N ARG A 219 3.58 -26.61 -2.34
CA ARG A 219 4.87 -26.23 -2.90
C ARG A 219 5.73 -25.46 -1.90
N ALA A 220 5.17 -24.47 -1.20
CA ALA A 220 5.87 -23.72 -0.16
C ALA A 220 6.38 -24.65 0.97
N LEU A 221 5.52 -25.53 1.48
CA LEU A 221 5.88 -26.50 2.53
C LEU A 221 6.90 -27.54 2.05
N HIS A 222 6.86 -27.91 0.77
CA HIS A 222 7.84 -28.81 0.17
C HIS A 222 9.22 -28.16 0.09
N TRP A 223 9.32 -26.93 -0.43
CA TRP A 223 10.58 -26.18 -0.47
C TRP A 223 11.13 -25.91 0.93
N ARG A 224 10.28 -25.58 1.90
CA ARG A 224 10.70 -25.43 3.30
C ARG A 224 11.29 -26.72 3.88
N ARG A 225 10.74 -27.88 3.50
CA ARG A 225 11.30 -29.19 3.88
C ARG A 225 12.66 -29.44 3.21
N ILE A 226 12.81 -29.09 1.93
CA ILE A 226 14.10 -29.18 1.22
C ILE A 226 15.15 -28.29 1.91
N LEU A 227 14.84 -27.02 2.15
CA LEU A 227 15.75 -26.07 2.79
C LEU A 227 16.18 -26.51 4.19
N LYS A 228 15.26 -27.10 4.97
CA LYS A 228 15.58 -27.68 6.29
C LYS A 228 16.47 -28.93 6.22
N ARG A 229 16.43 -29.67 5.10
CA ARG A 229 17.22 -30.90 4.87
C ARG A 229 18.58 -30.63 4.25
N LEU A 230 18.86 -29.41 3.79
CA LEU A 230 20.18 -29.07 3.27
C LEU A 230 21.23 -29.25 4.36
N PRO A 231 22.39 -29.87 4.04
CA PRO A 231 23.47 -30.00 5.00
C PRO A 231 23.91 -28.61 5.44
N LYS A 232 23.96 -28.38 6.76
CA LYS A 232 24.47 -27.15 7.35
C LYS A 232 25.99 -27.12 7.13
N ARG A 233 26.44 -26.60 6.00
CA ARG A 233 27.87 -26.36 5.76
C ARG A 233 28.31 -25.12 6.52
N ASP A 234 29.42 -25.21 7.23
CA ASP A 234 29.97 -24.09 7.98
C ASP A 234 30.39 -22.93 7.05
N GLU A 235 30.73 -23.24 5.79
CA GLU A 235 31.04 -22.29 4.71
C GLU A 235 29.85 -21.36 4.34
N LEU A 236 28.62 -21.82 4.58
CA LEU A 236 27.39 -21.08 4.29
C LEU A 236 26.82 -20.40 5.54
N LYS A 237 27.45 -20.59 6.70
CA LYS A 237 27.07 -19.83 7.89
C LYS A 237 27.59 -18.41 7.71
N PRO A 238 26.75 -17.39 7.93
CA PRO A 238 27.26 -16.04 8.06
C PRO A 238 28.29 -16.02 9.18
N THR A 239 29.41 -15.34 8.95
CA THR A 239 30.47 -15.17 9.95
C THR A 239 29.93 -14.50 11.21
N ASP A 240 30.55 -14.73 12.37
CA ASP A 240 30.10 -14.12 13.63
C ASP A 240 30.05 -12.58 13.55
N ASP A 241 30.96 -11.99 12.77
CA ASP A 241 30.97 -10.55 12.46
C ASP A 241 29.76 -10.13 11.63
N GLU A 242 29.39 -10.88 10.60
CA GLU A 242 28.18 -10.63 9.80
C GLU A 242 26.90 -10.81 10.63
N ILE A 243 26.85 -11.81 11.50
CA ILE A 243 25.74 -12.01 12.45
C ILE A 243 25.67 -10.84 13.42
N HIS A 244 26.80 -10.36 13.93
CA HIS A 244 26.83 -9.21 14.84
C HIS A 244 26.38 -7.94 14.13
N VAL A 245 26.84 -7.69 12.91
CA VAL A 245 26.42 -6.55 12.07
C VAL A 245 24.92 -6.63 11.78
N LEU A 246 24.38 -7.81 11.45
CA LEU A 246 22.95 -8.03 11.25
C LEU A 246 22.15 -7.72 12.51
N ARG A 247 22.59 -8.21 13.68
CA ARG A 247 21.96 -7.92 14.98
C ARG A 247 21.99 -6.43 15.30
N MET A 248 23.12 -5.75 15.07
CA MET A 248 23.26 -4.31 15.28
C MET A 248 22.37 -3.51 14.33
N ARG A 249 22.29 -3.90 13.06
CA ARG A 249 21.37 -3.29 12.08
C ARG A 249 19.92 -3.51 12.47
N GLN A 250 19.57 -4.70 12.94
CA GLN A 250 18.21 -5.01 13.37
C GLN A 250 17.83 -4.23 14.63
N GLN A 251 18.74 -4.11 15.60
CA GLN A 251 18.55 -3.29 16.80
C GLN A 251 18.37 -1.81 16.46
N ARG A 252 19.19 -1.26 15.55
CA ARG A 252 19.03 0.12 15.06
C ARG A 252 17.68 0.33 14.37
N ARG A 253 17.26 -0.59 13.49
CA ARG A 253 15.94 -0.54 12.85
C ARG A 253 14.81 -0.58 13.87
N THR A 254 14.89 -1.45 14.88
CA THR A 254 13.90 -1.48 15.98
C THR A 254 13.86 -0.15 16.73
N GLN A 255 15.00 0.47 17.00
CA GLN A 255 15.07 1.79 17.63
C GLN A 255 14.45 2.89 16.76
N GLU A 256 14.70 2.87 15.44
CA GLU A 256 14.11 3.82 14.48
C GLU A 256 12.59 3.65 14.37
N ILE A 257 12.10 2.41 14.35
CA ILE A 257 10.66 2.11 14.36
C ILE A 257 10.02 2.65 15.65
N VAL A 258 10.63 2.40 16.82
CA VAL A 258 10.14 2.92 18.10
C VAL A 258 10.17 4.45 18.13
N ARG A 259 11.22 5.06 17.58
CA ARG A 259 11.33 6.52 17.47
C ARG A 259 10.24 7.10 16.55
N SER A 260 10.05 6.51 15.38
CA SER A 260 9.05 6.95 14.40
C SER A 260 7.63 6.77 14.92
N ALA A 261 7.36 5.68 15.66
CA ALA A 261 6.11 5.46 16.35
C ALA A 261 5.86 6.47 17.47
N ARG A 262 6.91 6.88 18.21
CA ARG A 262 6.83 7.95 19.22
C ARG A 262 6.59 9.32 18.61
N GLU A 263 7.21 9.63 17.48
CA GLU A 263 7.04 10.90 16.77
C GLU A 263 5.62 11.05 16.20
N ARG A 264 4.95 9.93 15.85
CA ARG A 264 3.58 9.91 15.33
C ARG A 264 2.49 9.77 16.41
N SER A 265 2.87 9.55 17.68
CA SER A 265 1.90 9.30 18.75
C SER A 265 1.45 10.59 19.44
N ILE A 266 0.13 10.80 19.49
CA ILE A 266 -0.55 11.92 20.17
C ILE A 266 -0.24 11.95 21.68
N PHE A 267 0.23 10.83 22.25
CA PHE A 267 0.55 10.71 23.68
C PHE A 267 1.96 11.19 24.06
N ARG A 268 2.75 11.67 23.09
CA ARG A 268 4.12 12.18 23.32
C ARG A 268 4.14 13.32 24.34
N ASP A 269 3.16 14.21 24.30
CA ASP A 269 3.14 15.43 25.11
C ASP A 269 2.49 15.25 26.50
N ILE A 270 1.82 14.11 26.73
CA ILE A 270 1.05 13.87 27.97
C ILE A 270 1.80 12.93 28.93
N SER A 271 2.77 12.15 28.44
CA SER A 271 3.45 11.13 29.26
C SER A 271 4.90 11.50 29.60
N THR A 272 5.19 11.67 30.89
CA THR A 272 6.56 11.75 31.40
C THR A 272 7.22 10.38 31.36
N ASN A 273 8.34 10.27 30.65
CA ASN A 273 9.12 9.02 30.56
C ASN A 273 9.87 8.75 31.87
N LEU A 274 9.24 8.02 32.79
CA LEU A 274 9.95 7.35 33.89
C LEU A 274 10.47 6.01 33.38
N HIS A 275 11.80 5.86 33.33
CA HIS A 275 12.46 4.59 33.02
C HIS A 275 12.32 3.61 34.18
N LEU A 276 11.14 3.02 34.33
CA LEU A 276 10.93 1.87 35.22
C LEU A 276 11.34 0.60 34.46
N ALA A 277 12.38 -0.06 34.94
CA ALA A 277 12.77 -1.38 34.48
C ALA A 277 11.73 -2.41 34.97
N GLN A 278 10.60 -2.56 34.27
CA GLN A 278 9.65 -3.65 34.51
C GLN A 278 8.84 -3.96 33.24
N GLY A 279 8.74 -5.24 32.89
CA GLY A 279 8.29 -5.73 31.59
C GLY A 279 6.79 -5.64 31.29
N LYS A 280 6.45 -5.82 30.01
CA LYS A 280 5.14 -6.13 29.37
C LYS A 280 3.88 -5.34 29.78
N ARG A 281 3.90 -4.46 30.79
CA ARG A 281 2.73 -3.76 31.32
C ARG A 281 3.11 -2.34 31.75
N PHE A 282 2.29 -1.35 31.42
CA PHE A 282 2.44 0.02 31.90
C PHE A 282 1.39 0.29 32.96
N ALA A 283 1.79 0.95 34.05
CA ALA A 283 0.87 1.53 35.02
C ALA A 283 0.74 3.02 34.72
N SER A 284 -0.45 3.49 34.35
CA SER A 284 -0.74 4.92 34.32
C SER A 284 -1.33 5.34 35.66
N HIS A 285 -0.91 6.51 36.14
CA HIS A 285 -1.48 7.15 37.32
C HIS A 285 -2.21 8.41 36.88
N ASP A 286 -3.49 8.47 37.19
CA ASP A 286 -4.32 9.65 36.99
C ASP A 286 -4.56 10.32 38.34
N TYR A 287 -4.58 11.66 38.39
CA TYR A 287 -4.64 12.42 39.65
C TYR A 287 -5.93 12.18 40.47
N ARG A 288 -6.93 11.49 39.89
CA ARG A 288 -8.25 11.27 40.49
C ARG A 288 -8.72 9.81 40.57
N GLY A 289 -7.85 8.81 40.32
CA GLY A 289 -8.30 7.41 40.27
C GLY A 289 -7.22 6.36 40.54
N SER A 290 -7.65 5.14 40.84
CA SER A 290 -6.77 3.98 41.02
C SER A 290 -6.02 3.64 39.73
N SER A 291 -4.74 3.27 39.86
CA SER A 291 -3.84 3.02 38.74
C SER A 291 -4.40 2.01 37.74
N GLY A 292 -4.46 2.40 36.46
CA GLY A 292 -4.84 1.53 35.36
C GLY A 292 -3.60 0.82 34.83
N VAL A 293 -3.60 -0.51 34.86
CA VAL A 293 -2.56 -1.31 34.19
C VAL A 293 -3.05 -1.58 32.78
N SER A 294 -2.42 -0.94 31.78
CA SER A 294 -2.68 -1.21 30.37
C SER A 294 -1.60 -2.14 29.81
N GLU A 295 -2.04 -3.19 29.12
CA GLU A 295 -1.13 -4.03 28.34
C GLU A 295 -0.74 -3.26 27.07
N MET A 296 0.57 -3.24 26.77
CA MET A 296 1.08 -2.60 25.57
C MET A 296 0.52 -3.34 24.35
N ALA A 297 -0.34 -2.68 23.58
CA ALA A 297 -0.65 -3.17 22.24
C ALA A 297 0.64 -3.10 21.41
N GLU A 298 1.25 -4.26 21.14
CA GLU A 298 2.35 -4.37 20.20
C GLU A 298 1.82 -4.05 18.79
N LEU A 299 1.81 -2.77 18.42
CA LEU A 299 1.71 -2.35 17.03
C LEU A 299 3.08 -2.55 16.37
N SER A 300 3.55 -3.80 16.32
CA SER A 300 4.74 -4.16 15.56
C SER A 300 4.34 -4.39 14.10
N HIS A 301 4.52 -3.38 13.26
CA HIS A 301 4.44 -3.58 11.81
C HIS A 301 5.75 -4.23 11.34
N SER A 302 5.77 -5.56 11.24
CA SER A 302 6.85 -6.29 10.56
C SER A 302 6.53 -6.36 9.07
N ILE A 303 7.32 -5.66 8.25
CA ILE A 303 7.24 -5.76 6.79
C ILE A 303 8.33 -6.73 6.33
N GLU A 304 7.94 -7.81 5.67
CA GLU A 304 8.88 -8.72 5.01
C GLU A 304 9.52 -8.00 3.82
N LEU A 305 10.86 -8.00 3.77
CA LEU A 305 11.57 -7.46 2.61
C LEU A 305 11.53 -8.46 1.45
N PRO A 306 11.47 -8.01 0.19
CA PRO A 306 11.49 -8.89 -0.95
C PRO A 306 12.78 -9.73 -0.97
N SER A 307 12.64 -11.04 -1.16
CA SER A 307 13.75 -11.99 -1.17
C SER A 307 14.78 -11.68 -2.25
N SER A 308 14.35 -11.10 -3.37
CA SER A 308 15.26 -10.65 -4.43
C SER A 308 16.15 -9.49 -4.00
N GLU A 309 15.68 -8.61 -3.12
CA GLU A 309 16.50 -7.50 -2.58
C GLU A 309 17.53 -7.96 -1.56
N LEU A 310 17.25 -9.08 -0.86
CA LEU A 310 18.17 -9.69 0.08
C LEU A 310 19.25 -10.54 -0.61
N SER A 311 18.91 -11.20 -1.72
CA SER A 311 19.80 -12.16 -2.39
C SER A 311 20.61 -11.54 -3.54
N ASP A 312 19.98 -10.79 -4.45
CA ASP A 312 20.63 -10.19 -5.62
C ASP A 312 19.89 -8.91 -6.07
N PRO A 313 20.20 -7.74 -5.45
CA PRO A 313 19.47 -6.50 -5.72
C PRO A 313 19.68 -5.99 -7.15
N ALA A 314 20.81 -6.29 -7.79
CA ALA A 314 21.10 -5.86 -9.16
C ALA A 314 20.20 -6.62 -10.15
N ARG A 315 20.10 -7.95 -10.01
CA ARG A 315 19.22 -8.76 -10.84
C ARG A 315 17.75 -8.48 -10.59
N ALA A 316 17.37 -8.22 -9.33
CA ALA A 316 16.02 -7.78 -8.99
C ALA A 316 15.64 -6.51 -9.76
N SER A 317 16.51 -5.50 -9.74
CA SER A 317 16.31 -4.24 -10.46
C SER A 317 16.17 -4.44 -11.98
N MET A 318 17.03 -5.24 -12.59
CA MET A 318 16.96 -5.57 -14.02
C MET A 318 15.69 -6.34 -14.40
N ASN A 319 15.24 -7.28 -13.55
CA ASN A 319 14.01 -8.02 -13.80
C ASN A 319 12.79 -7.10 -13.75
N ARG A 320 12.72 -6.22 -12.75
CA ARG A 320 11.64 -5.21 -12.62
C ARG A 320 11.64 -4.23 -13.80
N SER A 321 12.81 -3.79 -14.25
CA SER A 321 12.89 -2.89 -15.41
C SER A 321 12.49 -3.58 -16.71
N ARG A 322 12.81 -4.88 -16.89
CA ARG A 322 12.38 -5.66 -18.06
C ARG A 322 10.88 -5.91 -18.07
N THR A 323 10.29 -6.28 -16.94
CA THR A 323 8.85 -6.56 -16.84
C THR A 323 8.00 -5.30 -16.98
N LEU A 324 8.50 -4.15 -16.52
CA LEU A 324 7.91 -2.83 -16.83
C LEU A 324 8.19 -2.39 -18.27
N GLY A 325 9.39 -2.61 -18.80
CA GLY A 325 9.85 -2.13 -20.11
C GLY A 325 9.27 -2.90 -21.31
N ALA A 326 8.90 -4.18 -21.14
CA ALA A 326 8.23 -5.01 -22.15
C ALA A 326 6.77 -4.58 -22.47
N THR A 327 6.43 -3.34 -22.12
CA THR A 327 5.11 -2.70 -22.35
C THR A 327 5.20 -1.47 -23.25
N ARG A 328 6.38 -1.17 -23.80
CA ARG A 328 6.56 -0.24 -24.91
C ARG A 328 6.59 -0.99 -26.23
#